data_AF-A0A0N0JSD1-F1
#
_entry.id   AF-A0A0N0JSD1-F1
#
_cell.length_a   1.000
_cell.length_b   1.000
_cell.length_c   1.000
_cell.angle_alpha   90.00
_cell.angle_beta   90.00
_cell.angle_gamma   90.00
#
_symmetry.space_group_name_H-M   'P 1'
#
loop_
_entity.id
_entity.type
_entity.pdbx_description
1 polymer ?
#
loop_
_entity_poly.entity_id
_entity_poly.type
_entity_poly.pdbx_seq_one_letter_code
_entity_poly.pdbx_strand_id
1 'polypeptide(L)'
;MAADSDALERRIAKLESQLAALTALISATPSGMLSIVAPGGINITAGGTLALVAGSQLNATAGSNVSVTAGTTIKLTGGQEIALDSRRCNLSATVALSLHSRQSFALEAMKDMAIKTGKTLVIEAADAVAIKTGGASLEMKKDGTVDLEGRDVSLKASSKINVKASADVVIKGSKIRQN
;
A
#
# COMPACT_ATOMS: atom_id res chain seq x y z
N MET A 1 71.87 13.69 0.01
CA MET A 1 70.95 14.43 0.89
C MET A 1 69.94 15.27 0.11
N ALA A 2 70.34 16.15 -0.82
CA ALA A 2 69.38 16.94 -1.62
C ALA A 2 68.43 16.12 -2.52
N ALA A 3 68.95 15.13 -3.26
CA ALA A 3 68.13 14.28 -4.13
C ALA A 3 67.09 13.42 -3.38
N ASP A 4 67.32 13.15 -2.10
CA ASP A 4 66.42 12.37 -1.25
C ASP A 4 65.28 13.26 -0.69
N SER A 5 65.58 14.55 -0.43
CA SER A 5 64.60 15.57 -0.03
C SER A 5 63.58 15.85 -1.15
N ASP A 6 64.05 16.04 -2.38
CA ASP A 6 63.18 16.30 -3.53
C ASP A 6 62.24 15.12 -3.81
N ALA A 7 62.72 13.89 -3.61
CA ALA A 7 61.93 12.68 -3.77
C ALA A 7 60.83 12.59 -2.69
N LEU A 8 61.14 12.97 -1.46
CA LEU A 8 60.18 13.03 -0.35
C LEU A 8 59.11 14.10 -0.59
N GLU A 9 59.49 15.31 -1.00
CA GLU A 9 58.54 16.40 -1.28
C GLU A 9 57.55 16.02 -2.39
N ARG A 10 58.02 15.41 -3.48
CA ARG A 10 57.13 14.89 -4.55
C ARG A 10 56.16 13.83 -4.04
N ARG A 11 56.62 12.96 -3.13
CA ARG A 11 55.79 11.92 -2.54
C ARG A 11 54.72 12.52 -1.62
N ILE A 12 55.06 13.53 -0.83
CA ILE A 12 54.13 14.25 0.05
C ILE A 12 53.04 14.93 -0.78
N ALA A 13 53.41 15.71 -1.80
CA ALA A 13 52.44 16.40 -2.66
C ALA A 13 51.46 15.42 -3.34
N LYS A 14 51.96 14.25 -3.78
CA LYS A 14 51.10 13.19 -4.33
C LYS A 14 50.12 12.64 -3.30
N LEU A 15 50.58 12.35 -2.08
CA LEU A 15 49.74 11.84 -1.00
C LEU A 15 48.69 12.88 -0.58
N GLU A 16 49.05 14.15 -0.49
CA GLU A 16 48.12 15.25 -0.19
C GLU A 16 47.04 15.36 -1.26
N SER A 17 47.40 15.26 -2.55
CA SER A 17 46.44 15.25 -3.66
C SER A 17 45.51 14.03 -3.60
N GLN A 18 46.04 12.84 -3.33
CA GLN A 18 45.24 11.62 -3.18
C GLN A 18 44.30 11.69 -1.98
N LEU A 19 44.79 12.23 -0.85
CA LEU A 19 43.98 12.43 0.35
C LEU A 19 42.87 13.43 0.09
N ALA A 20 43.17 14.56 -0.56
CA ALA A 20 42.17 15.56 -0.93
C ALA A 20 41.07 14.95 -1.81
N ALA A 21 41.45 14.17 -2.82
CA ALA A 21 40.51 13.45 -3.69
C ALA A 21 39.66 12.45 -2.91
N LEU A 22 40.24 11.70 -1.97
CA LEU A 22 39.50 10.75 -1.14
C LEU A 22 38.54 11.47 -0.18
N THR A 23 38.99 12.54 0.49
CA THR A 23 38.17 13.31 1.43
C THR A 23 37.02 14.06 0.74
N ALA A 24 37.14 14.35 -0.55
CA ALA A 24 36.04 14.87 -1.37
C ALA A 24 34.93 13.83 -1.61
N LEU A 25 35.24 12.54 -1.54
CA LEU A 25 34.28 11.44 -1.72
C LEU A 25 33.78 10.89 -0.39
N ILE A 26 34.66 10.74 0.61
CA ILE A 26 34.34 10.15 1.91
C ILE A 26 34.93 11.04 3.00
N SER A 27 34.08 11.62 3.84
CA SER A 27 34.52 12.47 4.95
C SER A 27 33.81 12.10 6.26
N ALA A 28 34.56 12.14 7.35
CA ALA A 28 34.01 12.06 8.71
C ALA A 28 34.20 13.41 9.40
N THR A 29 33.13 14.01 9.90
CA THR A 29 33.19 15.31 10.59
C THR A 29 33.51 15.12 12.08
N PRO A 30 34.03 16.15 12.78
CA PRO A 30 34.20 16.12 14.24
C PRO A 30 32.88 15.90 15.00
N SER A 31 31.74 16.23 14.38
CA SER A 31 30.40 15.93 14.90
C SER A 31 29.99 14.46 14.75
N GLY A 32 30.86 13.59 14.22
CA GLY A 32 30.63 12.15 14.06
C GLY A 32 29.84 11.75 12.81
N MET A 33 29.57 12.68 11.89
CA MET A 33 28.88 12.37 10.63
C MET A 33 29.85 11.75 9.64
N LEU A 34 29.50 10.60 9.08
CA LEU A 34 30.15 10.05 7.89
C LEU A 34 29.34 10.43 6.65
N SER A 35 29.97 11.10 5.69
CA SER A 35 29.40 11.46 4.40
C SER A 35 30.10 10.72 3.28
N ILE A 36 29.32 10.13 2.37
CA ILE A 36 29.81 9.47 1.15
C ILE A 36 29.12 10.12 -0.04
N VAL A 37 29.89 10.80 -0.88
CA VAL A 37 29.41 11.48 -2.09
C VAL A 37 30.08 10.84 -3.30
N ALA A 38 29.31 10.08 -4.07
CA ALA A 38 29.80 9.41 -5.27
C ALA A 38 28.97 9.83 -6.51
N PRO A 39 29.43 10.80 -7.31
CA PRO A 39 28.70 11.27 -8.50
C PRO A 39 28.41 10.18 -9.52
N GLY A 40 29.24 9.14 -9.59
CA GLY A 40 29.04 7.96 -10.44
C GLY A 40 28.17 6.85 -9.83
N GLY A 41 27.70 7.02 -8.59
CA GLY A 41 26.92 6.03 -7.85
C GLY A 41 27.72 5.20 -6.84
N ILE A 42 27.01 4.41 -6.05
CA ILE A 42 27.58 3.51 -5.03
C ILE A 42 27.00 2.11 -5.25
N ASN A 43 27.87 1.10 -5.33
CA ASN A 43 27.48 -0.31 -5.32
C ASN A 43 27.90 -0.95 -3.99
N ILE A 44 26.94 -1.53 -3.27
CA ILE A 44 27.17 -2.25 -2.01
C ILE A 44 26.73 -3.70 -2.21
N THR A 45 27.61 -4.66 -1.96
CA THR A 45 27.33 -6.09 -2.11
C THR A 45 27.85 -6.84 -0.89
N ALA A 46 27.01 -7.70 -0.32
CA ALA A 46 27.37 -8.57 0.79
C ALA A 46 27.09 -10.04 0.38
N GLY A 47 28.04 -10.94 0.65
CA GLY A 47 27.82 -12.39 0.48
C GLY A 47 26.97 -13.03 1.59
N GLY A 48 26.72 -12.27 2.66
CA GLY A 48 25.82 -12.63 3.77
C GLY A 48 24.83 -11.49 4.03
N THR A 49 24.54 -11.23 5.30
CA THR A 49 23.60 -10.18 5.69
C THR A 49 24.19 -8.77 5.51
N LEU A 50 23.43 -7.88 4.88
CA LEU A 50 23.65 -6.43 4.93
C LEU A 50 22.59 -5.81 5.85
N ALA A 51 23.01 -5.25 6.99
CA ALA A 51 22.10 -4.62 7.95
C ALA A 51 22.31 -3.10 7.95
N LEU A 52 21.21 -2.34 7.79
CA LEU A 52 21.18 -0.88 7.94
C LEU A 52 20.26 -0.57 9.12
N VAL A 53 20.82 -0.03 10.19
CA VAL A 53 20.11 0.24 11.44
C VAL A 53 20.34 1.69 11.83
N ALA A 54 19.25 2.41 12.13
CA ALA A 54 19.29 3.77 12.64
C ALA A 54 18.52 3.85 13.97
N GLY A 55 19.07 4.55 14.96
CA GLY A 55 18.44 4.69 16.27
C GLY A 55 17.23 5.64 16.31
N SER A 56 17.10 6.50 15.29
CA SER A 56 15.98 7.45 15.19
C SER A 56 15.29 7.33 13.84
N GLN A 57 15.99 7.63 12.74
CA GLN A 57 15.42 7.63 11.40
C GLN A 57 16.39 7.09 10.36
N LEU A 58 15.84 6.36 9.38
CA LEU A 58 16.53 5.95 8.16
C LEU A 58 15.74 6.50 6.98
N ASN A 59 16.31 7.44 6.25
CA ASN A 59 15.68 8.06 5.07
C ASN A 59 16.33 7.53 3.79
N ALA A 60 15.51 7.18 2.80
CA ALA A 60 15.95 6.76 1.48
C ALA A 60 15.16 7.53 0.42
N THR A 61 15.86 8.39 -0.31
CA THR A 61 15.27 9.26 -1.34
C THR A 61 15.95 8.98 -2.67
N ALA A 62 15.17 8.84 -3.74
CA ALA A 62 15.68 8.68 -5.10
C ALA A 62 15.01 9.67 -6.05
N GLY A 63 15.77 10.22 -6.99
CA GLY A 63 15.25 11.16 -7.99
C GLY A 63 14.39 10.51 -9.08
N SER A 64 14.47 9.19 -9.26
CA SER A 64 13.71 8.46 -10.29
C SER A 64 12.95 7.27 -9.71
N ASN A 65 13.63 6.31 -9.11
CA ASN A 65 13.00 5.12 -8.55
C ASN A 65 13.76 4.55 -7.35
N VAL A 66 13.03 3.93 -6.44
CA VAL A 66 13.56 2.98 -5.46
C VAL A 66 13.02 1.60 -5.85
N SER A 67 13.89 0.64 -6.18
CA SER A 67 13.49 -0.73 -6.48
C SER A 67 13.94 -1.68 -5.37
N VAL A 68 13.01 -2.46 -4.83
CA VAL A 68 13.28 -3.49 -3.83
C VAL A 68 12.82 -4.83 -4.38
N THR A 69 13.77 -5.77 -4.52
CA THR A 69 13.52 -7.12 -5.04
C THR A 69 14.08 -8.12 -4.05
N ALA A 70 13.30 -9.13 -3.69
CA ALA A 70 13.74 -10.25 -2.86
C ALA A 70 13.36 -11.57 -3.52
N GLY A 71 14.23 -12.58 -3.38
CA GLY A 71 13.96 -13.92 -3.91
C GLY A 71 12.88 -14.69 -3.13
N THR A 72 12.62 -14.31 -1.87
CA THR A 72 11.68 -15.01 -0.99
C THR A 72 10.64 -14.08 -0.38
N THR A 73 11.06 -13.04 0.36
CA THR A 73 10.13 -12.20 1.11
C THR A 73 10.66 -10.78 1.25
N ILE A 74 9.75 -9.83 1.09
CA ILE A 74 9.91 -8.45 1.53
C ILE A 74 8.96 -8.26 2.72
N LYS A 75 9.49 -7.98 3.91
CA LYS A 75 8.69 -7.74 5.12
C LYS A 75 8.83 -6.27 5.53
N LEU A 76 7.70 -5.55 5.57
CA LEU A 76 7.62 -4.21 6.14
C LEU A 76 6.85 -4.28 7.45
N THR A 77 7.36 -3.63 8.49
CA THR A 77 6.71 -3.61 9.81
C THR A 77 6.90 -2.22 10.39
N GLY A 78 5.78 -1.54 10.69
CA GLY A 78 5.75 -0.27 11.39
C GLY A 78 5.13 -0.45 12.77
N GLY A 79 5.71 0.16 13.80
CA GLY A 79 5.14 0.11 15.15
C GLY A 79 3.88 0.95 15.31
N GLN A 80 3.69 1.95 14.45
CA GLN A 80 2.55 2.87 14.47
C GLN A 80 1.85 2.96 13.12
N GLU A 81 2.61 3.16 12.03
CA GLU A 81 2.06 3.38 10.70
C GLU A 81 2.99 2.82 9.62
N ILE A 82 2.37 2.39 8.51
CA ILE A 82 3.02 2.27 7.20
C ILE A 82 2.14 3.06 6.23
N ALA A 83 2.61 4.22 5.77
CA ALA A 83 1.90 5.08 4.83
C ALA A 83 2.44 4.90 3.41
N LEU A 84 1.53 4.85 2.43
CA LEU A 84 1.85 4.80 0.99
C LEU A 84 1.11 5.93 0.28
N ASP A 85 1.72 7.10 0.24
CA ASP A 85 1.21 8.24 -0.53
C ASP A 85 1.80 8.24 -1.93
N SER A 86 0.95 8.15 -2.95
CA SER A 86 1.38 8.08 -4.34
C SER A 86 0.28 8.51 -5.30
N ARG A 87 0.67 9.05 -6.45
CA ARG A 87 -0.27 9.29 -7.56
C ARG A 87 -0.89 8.00 -8.10
N ARG A 88 -0.17 6.88 -8.01
CA ARG A 88 -0.61 5.55 -8.44
C ARG A 88 0.04 4.48 -7.58
N CYS A 89 -0.80 3.64 -6.97
CA CYS A 89 -0.37 2.45 -6.24
C CYS A 89 -0.97 1.20 -6.92
N ASN A 90 -0.14 0.26 -7.34
CA ASN A 90 -0.60 -1.02 -7.89
C ASN A 90 -0.20 -2.14 -6.93
N LEU A 91 -1.17 -2.95 -6.50
CA LEU A 91 -0.92 -4.16 -5.73
C LEU A 91 -1.41 -5.35 -6.54
N SER A 92 -0.53 -6.31 -6.77
CA SER A 92 -0.83 -7.50 -7.56
C SER A 92 -0.10 -8.70 -6.99
N ALA A 93 -0.80 -9.82 -6.85
CA ALA A 93 -0.23 -11.08 -6.42
C ALA A 93 -0.76 -12.21 -7.32
N THR A 94 0.12 -13.14 -7.68
CA THR A 94 -0.23 -14.26 -8.58
C THR A 94 -1.09 -15.31 -7.88
N VAL A 95 -0.88 -15.53 -6.58
CA VAL A 95 -1.56 -16.59 -5.83
C VAL A 95 -2.65 -16.03 -4.94
N ALA A 96 -2.30 -15.10 -4.04
CA ALA A 96 -3.25 -14.52 -3.09
C ALA A 96 -2.82 -13.11 -2.66
N LEU A 97 -3.81 -12.24 -2.45
CA LEU A 97 -3.66 -10.93 -1.82
C LEU A 97 -4.65 -10.85 -0.65
N SER A 98 -4.14 -10.80 0.57
CA SER A 98 -4.95 -10.70 1.80
C SER A 98 -4.72 -9.37 2.48
N LEU A 99 -5.80 -8.64 2.78
CA LEU A 99 -5.78 -7.45 3.62
C LEU A 99 -6.65 -7.73 4.84
N HIS A 100 -6.11 -7.48 6.03
CA HIS A 100 -6.82 -7.72 7.28
C HIS A 100 -6.58 -6.56 8.25
N SER A 101 -7.62 -6.18 8.98
CA SER A 101 -7.53 -5.26 10.12
C SER A 101 -8.23 -5.89 11.31
N ARG A 102 -7.71 -5.63 12.51
CA ARG A 102 -8.30 -6.12 13.78
C ARG A 102 -9.32 -5.16 14.36
N GLN A 103 -9.42 -3.95 13.80
CA GLN A 103 -10.30 -2.90 14.30
C GLN A 103 -11.18 -2.42 13.15
N SER A 104 -10.71 -1.45 12.36
CA SER A 104 -11.45 -0.87 11.23
C SER A 104 -10.72 -1.10 9.91
N PHE A 105 -11.49 -1.24 8.84
CA PHE A 105 -10.99 -1.33 7.47
C PHE A 105 -11.90 -0.51 6.56
N ALA A 106 -11.35 0.49 5.88
CA ALA A 106 -12.08 1.38 5.00
C ALA A 106 -11.46 1.38 3.59
N LEU A 107 -12.32 1.39 2.57
CA LEU A 107 -11.96 1.60 1.18
C LEU A 107 -12.79 2.76 0.65
N GLU A 108 -12.12 3.81 0.19
CA GLU A 108 -12.76 5.05 -0.25
C GLU A 108 -12.23 5.45 -1.64
N ALA A 109 -13.15 5.83 -2.52
CA ALA A 109 -12.83 6.35 -3.85
C ALA A 109 -13.74 7.56 -4.14
N MET A 110 -13.14 8.66 -4.58
CA MET A 110 -13.86 9.92 -4.84
C MET A 110 -14.60 9.96 -6.18
N LYS A 111 -14.37 8.97 -7.05
CA LYS A 111 -15.02 8.84 -8.36
C LYS A 111 -15.67 7.47 -8.47
N ASP A 112 -14.89 6.49 -8.92
CA ASP A 112 -15.39 5.14 -9.20
C ASP A 112 -14.67 4.11 -8.34
N MET A 113 -15.44 3.15 -7.84
CA MET A 113 -14.94 1.91 -7.25
C MET A 113 -15.52 0.73 -8.02
N ALA A 114 -14.66 -0.19 -8.48
CA ALA A 114 -15.06 -1.39 -9.20
C ALA A 114 -14.55 -2.64 -8.49
N ILE A 115 -15.45 -3.60 -8.24
CA ILE A 115 -15.13 -4.90 -7.65
C ILE A 115 -15.54 -5.97 -8.67
N LYS A 116 -14.56 -6.74 -9.16
CA LYS A 116 -14.77 -7.82 -10.13
C LYS A 116 -14.15 -9.11 -9.62
N THR A 117 -14.95 -10.16 -9.55
CA THR A 117 -14.51 -11.53 -9.23
C THR A 117 -14.72 -12.43 -10.45
N GLY A 118 -13.81 -13.38 -10.67
CA GLY A 118 -13.97 -14.42 -11.69
C GLY A 118 -14.84 -15.59 -11.23
N LYS A 119 -15.10 -15.69 -9.91
CA LYS A 119 -15.93 -16.74 -9.30
C LYS A 119 -16.91 -16.08 -8.33
N THR A 120 -16.75 -16.30 -7.02
CA THR A 120 -17.68 -15.83 -5.99
C THR A 120 -17.22 -14.53 -5.35
N LEU A 121 -18.18 -13.69 -4.97
CA LEU A 121 -17.99 -12.58 -4.02
C LEU A 121 -18.78 -12.94 -2.75
N VAL A 122 -18.10 -12.94 -1.61
CA VAL A 122 -18.72 -13.18 -0.29
C VAL A 122 -18.65 -11.90 0.52
N ILE A 123 -19.77 -11.49 1.10
CA ILE A 123 -19.87 -10.37 2.06
C ILE A 123 -20.54 -10.94 3.31
N GLU A 124 -19.77 -11.02 4.39
CA GLU A 124 -20.21 -11.52 5.69
C GLU A 124 -20.01 -10.42 6.73
N ALA A 125 -21.07 -10.13 7.49
CA ALA A 125 -21.05 -9.14 8.57
C ALA A 125 -21.81 -9.70 9.77
N ALA A 126 -21.30 -9.45 10.97
CA ALA A 126 -21.89 -9.95 12.20
C ALA A 126 -23.17 -9.20 12.60
N ASP A 127 -23.26 -7.90 12.30
CA ASP A 127 -24.39 -7.06 12.70
C ASP A 127 -25.29 -6.66 11.53
N ALA A 128 -24.72 -6.08 10.47
CA ALA A 128 -25.49 -5.63 9.32
C ALA A 128 -24.65 -5.47 8.05
N VAL A 129 -25.33 -5.54 6.90
CA VAL A 129 -24.81 -5.12 5.59
C VAL A 129 -25.74 -4.03 5.05
N ALA A 130 -25.20 -2.91 4.59
CA ALA A 130 -25.97 -1.83 3.98
C ALA A 130 -25.32 -1.37 2.67
N ILE A 131 -26.12 -1.31 1.60
CA ILE A 131 -25.73 -0.79 0.28
C ILE A 131 -26.62 0.40 -0.01
N LYS A 132 -26.03 1.60 -0.09
CA LYS A 132 -26.77 2.87 -0.19
C LYS A 132 -26.39 3.64 -1.44
N THR A 133 -27.34 4.32 -2.06
CA THR A 133 -27.11 5.21 -3.20
C THR A 133 -28.16 6.32 -3.20
N GLY A 134 -27.75 7.55 -2.89
CA GLY A 134 -28.70 8.65 -2.70
C GLY A 134 -29.76 8.29 -1.65
N GLY A 135 -31.04 8.32 -2.04
CA GLY A 135 -32.17 7.92 -1.18
C GLY A 135 -32.61 6.44 -1.31
N ALA A 136 -31.87 5.60 -2.01
CA ALA A 136 -32.16 4.16 -2.14
C ALA A 136 -31.22 3.33 -1.25
N SER A 137 -31.71 2.19 -0.76
CA SER A 137 -30.96 1.28 0.11
C SER A 137 -31.35 -0.19 -0.06
N LEU A 138 -30.38 -1.06 0.20
CA LEU A 138 -30.56 -2.47 0.51
C LEU A 138 -29.87 -2.74 1.85
N GLU A 139 -30.62 -3.18 2.86
CA GLU A 139 -30.11 -3.44 4.20
C GLU A 139 -30.42 -4.87 4.64
N MET A 140 -29.46 -5.54 5.26
CA MET A 140 -29.59 -6.86 5.88
C MET A 140 -29.11 -6.77 7.32
N LYS A 141 -29.86 -7.34 8.26
CA LYS A 141 -29.58 -7.26 9.70
C LYS A 141 -29.36 -8.66 10.30
N LYS A 142 -28.68 -8.74 11.44
CA LYS A 142 -28.41 -10.00 12.15
C LYS A 142 -29.65 -10.77 12.62
N ASP A 143 -30.79 -10.10 12.72
CA ASP A 143 -32.08 -10.72 13.07
C ASP A 143 -32.78 -11.38 11.85
N GLY A 144 -32.16 -11.32 10.66
CA GLY A 144 -32.69 -11.86 9.41
C GLY A 144 -33.59 -10.89 8.63
N THR A 145 -33.83 -9.67 9.14
CA THR A 145 -34.56 -8.64 8.40
C THR A 145 -33.78 -8.21 7.16
N VAL A 146 -34.48 -8.11 6.04
CA VAL A 146 -33.95 -7.62 4.77
C VAL A 146 -34.89 -6.53 4.23
N ASP A 147 -34.38 -5.32 4.09
CA ASP A 147 -35.12 -4.13 3.64
C ASP A 147 -34.59 -3.68 2.27
N LEU A 148 -35.49 -3.43 1.32
CA LEU A 148 -35.17 -2.85 0.00
C LEU A 148 -36.04 -1.62 -0.22
N GLU A 149 -35.40 -0.45 -0.26
CA GLU A 149 -36.09 0.84 -0.34
C GLU A 149 -35.62 1.66 -1.53
N GLY A 150 -36.56 2.38 -2.15
CA GLY A 150 -36.31 3.32 -3.23
C GLY A 150 -37.59 4.01 -3.70
N ARG A 151 -37.47 5.16 -4.38
CA ARG A 151 -38.63 5.88 -4.93
C ARG A 151 -39.39 5.04 -5.95
N ASP A 152 -38.66 4.40 -6.85
CA ASP A 152 -39.18 3.53 -7.89
C ASP A 152 -38.43 2.19 -7.81
N VAL A 153 -39.14 1.09 -7.53
CA VAL A 153 -38.58 -0.26 -7.50
C VAL A 153 -39.26 -1.11 -8.57
N SER A 154 -38.51 -1.53 -9.59
CA SER A 154 -39.02 -2.37 -10.68
C SER A 154 -38.45 -3.78 -10.57
N LEU A 155 -39.34 -4.76 -10.38
CA LEU A 155 -38.99 -6.19 -10.37
C LEU A 155 -39.53 -6.82 -11.66
N LYS A 156 -38.62 -7.24 -12.55
CA LYS A 156 -38.96 -7.89 -13.83
C LYS A 156 -38.36 -9.29 -13.83
N ALA A 157 -39.20 -10.31 -14.04
CA ALA A 157 -38.78 -11.69 -14.19
C ALA A 157 -39.32 -12.24 -15.52
N SER A 158 -38.49 -12.98 -16.25
CA SER A 158 -38.86 -13.58 -17.54
C SER A 158 -39.71 -14.84 -17.40
N SER A 159 -39.63 -15.54 -16.26
CA SER A 159 -40.36 -16.80 -16.04
C SER A 159 -41.34 -16.72 -14.89
N LYS A 160 -40.88 -16.48 -13.65
CA LYS A 160 -41.74 -16.45 -12.46
C LYS A 160 -41.13 -15.63 -11.33
N ILE A 161 -41.99 -15.08 -10.48
CA ILE A 161 -41.65 -14.55 -9.15
C ILE A 161 -42.43 -15.40 -8.14
N ASN A 162 -41.75 -15.97 -7.16
CA ASN A 162 -42.36 -16.77 -6.10
C ASN A 162 -42.25 -16.02 -4.77
N VAL A 163 -43.38 -15.68 -4.15
CA VAL A 163 -43.44 -15.08 -2.82
C VAL A 163 -44.26 -16.01 -1.92
N LYS A 164 -43.64 -16.51 -0.85
CA LYS A 164 -44.28 -17.40 0.13
C LYS A 164 -43.94 -16.90 1.54
N ALA A 165 -44.93 -16.80 2.40
CA ALA A 165 -44.76 -16.53 3.82
C ALA A 165 -45.45 -17.62 4.63
N SER A 166 -44.92 -17.94 5.81
CA SER A 166 -45.57 -18.86 6.75
C SER A 166 -46.74 -18.18 7.51
N ALA A 167 -46.78 -16.85 7.44
CA ALA A 167 -47.84 -16.00 7.96
C ALA A 167 -48.32 -15.06 6.83
N ASP A 168 -48.67 -13.82 7.14
CA ASP A 168 -49.29 -12.91 6.19
C ASP A 168 -48.30 -12.36 5.14
N VAL A 169 -48.83 -12.15 3.94
CA VAL A 169 -48.21 -11.28 2.92
C VAL A 169 -49.05 -10.01 2.84
N VAL A 170 -48.47 -8.88 3.22
CA VAL A 170 -49.15 -7.57 3.20
C VAL A 170 -48.71 -6.77 1.99
N ILE A 171 -49.65 -6.45 1.09
CA ILE A 171 -49.40 -5.62 -0.10
C ILE A 171 -50.27 -4.37 0.00
N LYS A 172 -49.63 -3.19 0.00
CA LYS A 172 -50.31 -1.89 0.05
C LYS A 172 -49.91 -1.05 -1.16
N GLY A 173 -50.89 -0.40 -1.75
CA GLY A 173 -50.70 0.56 -2.85
C GLY A 173 -52.02 1.24 -3.15
N SER A 174 -51.98 2.45 -3.73
CA SER A 174 -53.20 3.15 -4.16
C SER A 174 -53.93 2.40 -5.29
N LYS A 175 -53.22 1.53 -6.02
CA LYS A 175 -53.75 0.63 -7.05
C LYS A 175 -52.90 -0.62 -7.17
N ILE A 176 -53.53 -1.80 -7.10
CA ILE A 176 -52.92 -3.10 -7.35
C ILE A 176 -53.64 -3.69 -8.58
N ARG A 177 -52.88 -4.14 -9.58
CA ARG A 177 -53.40 -4.80 -10.79
C ARG A 177 -52.92 -6.25 -10.80
N GLN A 178 -53.85 -7.18 -10.93
CA GLN A 178 -53.64 -8.60 -11.03
C GLN A 178 -54.38 -9.11 -12.28
N ASN A 179 -53.72 -9.89 -13.13
CA ASN A 179 -54.30 -10.55 -14.31
C ASN A 179 -53.85 -12.00 -14.32
#